data_AF-A0A950KY03-F1
#
_entry.id   AF-A0A950KY03-F1
#
_cell.length_a   1.000
_cell.length_b   1.000
_cell.length_c   1.000
_cell.angle_alpha   90.00
_cell.angle_beta   90.00
_cell.angle_gamma   90.00
#
_symmetry.space_group_name_H-M   'P 1'
#
loop_
_entity.id
_entity.type
_entity.pdbx_description
1 polymer ?
#
loop_
_entity_poly.entity_id
_entity_poly.type
_entity_poly.pdbx_seq_one_letter_code
_entity_poly.pdbx_strand_id
1 'polypeptide(L)'
;MGQPNAMPLLAVVANKSLWPLWALISLGGTVFPFLLCPVYINFMSRMQLAWSLDRQLPEWFGNVSERLRAPLNAIIATLVLTALFLFFQSYKALPTVLATTGHKLNLAGTAWFSIMMAILTWSLPGINALLVRLRRPDLIRNAPFRKALPWIGACWLVFPVWIYIFAVVKPIVNALKGTSALTYLETNGILDAAIFYAIGIVIYFIMRFRASRAGVDEKMLFTELPPD
;
A
#
# COMPACT_ATOMS: atom_id res chain seq x y z
N MET A 1 -23.83 17.66 -17.40
CA MET A 1 -25.05 17.05 -17.99
C MET A 1 -24.61 16.01 -19.00
N GLY A 2 -24.91 14.72 -18.81
CA GLY A 2 -24.52 13.71 -19.80
C GLY A 2 -24.38 12.28 -19.29
N GLN A 3 -25.45 11.64 -18.82
CA GLN A 3 -25.60 10.18 -18.93
C GLN A 3 -27.06 9.77 -19.25
N PRO A 4 -27.63 10.14 -20.41
CA PRO A 4 -28.97 9.68 -20.81
C PRO A 4 -29.04 8.15 -21.00
N ASN A 5 -27.92 7.51 -21.36
CA ASN A 5 -27.88 6.09 -21.68
C ASN A 5 -27.65 5.17 -20.46
N ALA A 6 -27.23 5.71 -19.31
CA ALA A 6 -27.04 4.92 -18.11
C ALA A 6 -28.35 4.66 -17.36
N MET A 7 -29.32 5.58 -17.45
CA MET A 7 -30.60 5.49 -16.74
C MET A 7 -31.48 4.30 -17.17
N PRO A 8 -31.64 4.01 -18.49
CA PRO A 8 -32.38 2.82 -18.93
C PRO A 8 -31.67 1.52 -18.53
N LEU A 9 -30.33 1.48 -18.64
CA LEU A 9 -29.53 0.33 -18.21
C LEU A 9 -29.67 0.12 -16.70
N LEU A 10 -29.54 1.18 -15.90
CA LEU A 10 -29.75 1.14 -14.45
C LEU A 10 -31.17 0.71 -14.10
N ALA A 11 -32.19 1.11 -14.85
CA ALA A 11 -33.58 0.69 -14.63
C ALA A 11 -33.80 -0.80 -14.95
N VAL A 12 -33.18 -1.32 -16.01
CA VAL A 12 -33.21 -2.76 -16.35
C VAL A 12 -32.43 -3.58 -15.32
N VAL A 13 -31.29 -3.07 -14.89
CA VAL A 13 -30.40 -3.68 -13.90
C VAL A 13 -31.06 -3.65 -12.51
N ALA A 14 -31.76 -2.57 -12.14
CA ALA A 14 -32.53 -2.45 -10.89
C ALA A 14 -33.96 -3.04 -10.96
N ASN A 15 -34.26 -3.85 -11.97
CA ASN A 15 -35.57 -4.51 -12.07
C ASN A 15 -35.84 -5.38 -10.83
N LYS A 16 -37.04 -5.25 -10.26
CA LYS A 16 -37.47 -5.96 -9.04
C LYS A 16 -37.38 -7.49 -9.18
N SER A 17 -37.48 -8.03 -10.39
CA SER A 17 -37.34 -9.47 -10.64
C SER A 17 -35.90 -9.99 -10.47
N LEU A 18 -34.90 -9.11 -10.49
CA LEU A 18 -33.49 -9.46 -10.32
C LEU A 18 -33.03 -9.43 -8.86
N TRP A 19 -33.97 -9.29 -7.89
CA TRP A 19 -33.63 -9.25 -6.47
C TRP A 19 -32.77 -10.44 -5.97
N PRO A 20 -32.89 -11.70 -6.47
CA PRO A 20 -32.03 -12.78 -6.00
C PRO A 20 -30.58 -12.60 -6.45
N LEU A 21 -30.38 -12.08 -7.67
CA LEU A 21 -29.06 -11.77 -8.20
C LEU A 21 -28.41 -10.65 -7.38
N TRP A 22 -29.16 -9.59 -7.07
CA TRP A 22 -28.69 -8.50 -6.22
C TRP A 22 -28.41 -8.91 -4.79
N ALA A 23 -29.23 -9.79 -4.22
CA ALA A 23 -28.99 -10.37 -2.91
C ALA A 23 -27.68 -11.16 -2.91
N LEU A 24 -27.42 -11.97 -3.95
CA LEU A 24 -26.19 -12.73 -4.08
C LEU A 24 -24.95 -11.84 -4.29
N ILE A 25 -25.05 -10.82 -5.15
CA ILE A 25 -23.97 -9.83 -5.34
C ILE A 25 -23.70 -9.08 -4.04
N SER A 26 -24.75 -8.65 -3.32
CA SER A 26 -24.60 -7.93 -2.05
C SER A 26 -24.01 -8.82 -0.97
N LEU A 27 -24.42 -10.09 -0.90
CA LEU A 27 -23.86 -11.08 0.02
C LEU A 27 -22.39 -11.35 -0.30
N GLY A 28 -22.04 -11.55 -1.58
CA GLY A 28 -20.65 -11.68 -2.02
C GLY A 28 -19.83 -10.45 -1.67
N GLY A 29 -20.32 -9.25 -1.99
CA GLY A 29 -19.67 -7.99 -1.69
C GLY A 29 -19.50 -7.72 -0.19
N THR A 30 -20.41 -8.23 0.65
CA THR A 30 -20.32 -8.11 2.10
C THR A 30 -19.36 -9.13 2.70
N VAL A 31 -19.46 -10.40 2.29
CA VAL A 31 -18.68 -11.51 2.86
C VAL A 31 -17.22 -11.47 2.41
N PHE A 32 -16.96 -11.06 1.17
CA PHE A 32 -15.61 -11.10 0.60
C PHE A 32 -14.58 -10.25 1.38
N PRO A 33 -14.87 -8.99 1.78
CA PRO A 33 -13.99 -8.24 2.68
C PRO A 33 -13.68 -8.97 4.01
N PHE A 34 -14.68 -9.61 4.63
CA PHE A 34 -14.47 -10.37 5.88
C PHE A 34 -13.56 -11.58 5.67
N LEU A 35 -13.65 -12.25 4.51
CA LEU A 35 -12.75 -13.34 4.14
C LEU A 35 -11.32 -12.86 3.87
N LEU A 36 -11.17 -11.65 3.32
CA LEU A 36 -9.86 -11.07 3.04
C LEU A 36 -9.15 -10.53 4.29
N CYS A 37 -9.89 -10.07 5.30
CA CYS A 37 -9.30 -9.59 6.56
C CYS A 37 -8.26 -10.54 7.18
N PRO A 38 -8.54 -11.83 7.43
CA PRO A 38 -7.55 -12.75 7.98
C PRO A 38 -6.38 -13.01 7.03
N VAL A 39 -6.64 -13.01 5.71
CA VAL A 39 -5.58 -13.15 4.69
C VAL A 39 -4.61 -11.97 4.78
N TYR A 40 -5.12 -10.74 4.85
CA TYR A 40 -4.29 -9.54 4.97
C TYR A 40 -3.55 -9.48 6.30
N ILE A 41 -4.17 -9.87 7.41
CA ILE A 41 -3.49 -9.92 8.72
C ILE A 41 -2.33 -10.92 8.68
N ASN A 42 -2.56 -12.12 8.12
CA ASN A 42 -1.50 -13.12 7.98
C ASN A 42 -0.38 -12.66 7.03
N PHE A 43 -0.74 -12.07 5.89
CA PHE A 43 0.22 -11.53 4.93
C PHE A 43 1.08 -10.41 5.54
N MET A 44 0.45 -9.41 6.15
CA MET A 44 1.15 -8.26 6.75
C MET A 44 2.05 -8.68 7.92
N SER A 45 1.57 -9.58 8.78
CA SER A 45 2.36 -10.04 9.93
C SER A 45 3.59 -10.85 9.52
N ARG A 46 3.50 -11.66 8.45
CA ARG A 46 4.66 -12.38 7.87
C ARG A 46 5.65 -11.44 7.21
N MET A 47 5.17 -10.40 6.54
CA MET A 47 6.04 -9.39 5.93
C MET A 47 6.78 -8.57 7.00
N GLN A 48 6.08 -8.17 8.08
CA GLN A 48 6.71 -7.50 9.22
C GLN A 48 7.73 -8.39 9.95
N LEU A 49 7.45 -9.68 10.09
CA LEU A 49 8.40 -10.67 10.61
C LEU A 49 9.66 -10.72 9.74
N ALA A 50 9.52 -10.87 8.42
CA ALA A 50 10.68 -10.88 7.51
C ALA A 50 11.52 -9.59 7.65
N TRP A 51 10.87 -8.42 7.66
CA TRP A 51 11.56 -7.14 7.86
C TRP A 51 12.25 -7.02 9.22
N SER A 52 11.70 -7.63 10.28
CA SER A 52 12.35 -7.65 11.58
C SER A 52 13.60 -8.54 11.61
N LEU A 53 13.59 -9.67 10.87
CA LEU A 53 14.75 -10.54 10.70
C LEU A 53 15.87 -9.82 9.91
N ASP A 54 15.48 -9.04 8.90
CA ASP A 54 16.38 -8.17 8.13
C ASP A 54 16.79 -6.89 8.89
N ARG A 55 16.37 -6.74 10.15
CA ARG A 55 16.62 -5.56 11.02
C ARG A 55 16.11 -4.23 10.47
N GLN A 56 15.20 -4.28 9.49
CA GLN A 56 14.50 -3.11 8.95
C GLN A 56 13.35 -2.65 9.87
N LEU A 57 12.85 -3.55 10.73
CA LEU A 57 11.89 -3.26 11.80
C LEU A 57 12.44 -3.66 13.17
N PRO A 58 11.90 -3.09 14.27
CA PRO A 58 12.28 -3.49 15.62
C PRO A 58 12.12 -4.99 15.85
N GLU A 59 13.07 -5.62 16.57
CA GLU A 59 13.06 -7.05 16.89
C GLU A 59 11.78 -7.51 17.61
N TRP A 60 11.09 -6.58 18.27
CA TRP A 60 9.79 -6.84 18.88
C TRP A 60 8.75 -7.39 17.90
N PHE A 61 8.77 -6.96 16.62
CA PHE A 61 7.91 -7.51 15.56
C PHE A 61 8.28 -8.95 15.16
N GLY A 62 9.51 -9.37 15.45
CA GLY A 62 10.03 -10.68 15.12
C GLY A 62 9.77 -11.76 16.17
N ASN A 63 9.19 -11.39 17.31
CA ASN A 63 8.93 -12.35 18.39
C ASN A 63 7.74 -13.26 18.02
N VAL A 64 8.04 -14.54 17.78
CA VAL A 64 7.06 -15.58 17.43
C VAL A 64 6.63 -16.32 18.68
N SER A 65 5.32 -16.37 18.92
CA SER A 65 4.78 -17.15 20.05
C SER A 65 4.88 -18.65 19.75
N GLU A 66 5.50 -19.42 20.65
CA GLU A 66 5.66 -20.87 20.50
C GLU A 66 4.32 -21.62 20.40
N ARG A 67 3.28 -21.12 21.09
CA ARG A 67 1.94 -21.73 21.10
C ARG A 67 1.16 -21.51 19.82
N LEU A 68 1.24 -20.30 19.26
CA LEU A 68 0.48 -19.91 18.06
C LEU A 68 1.29 -20.10 16.76
N ARG A 69 2.61 -20.34 16.88
CA ARG A 69 3.57 -20.43 15.76
C ARG A 69 3.43 -19.24 14.79
N ALA A 70 3.09 -18.08 15.34
CA ALA A 70 2.79 -16.85 14.61
C ALA A 70 3.42 -15.63 15.31
N PRO A 71 3.82 -14.58 14.55
CA PRO A 71 4.36 -13.35 15.10
C PRO A 71 3.25 -12.53 15.76
N LEU A 72 2.96 -12.85 17.04
CA LEU A 72 1.82 -12.30 17.78
C LEU A 72 1.90 -10.77 17.89
N ASN A 73 3.10 -10.23 18.12
CA ASN A 73 3.31 -8.79 18.25
C ASN A 73 2.98 -8.03 16.95
N ALA A 74 3.37 -8.58 15.80
CA ALA A 74 3.04 -8.00 14.49
C ALA A 74 1.53 -8.05 14.22
N ILE A 75 0.85 -9.13 14.62
CA ILE A 75 -0.61 -9.24 14.51
C ILE A 75 -1.29 -8.19 15.39
N ILE A 76 -0.89 -8.08 16.67
CA ILE A 76 -1.46 -7.11 17.62
C ILE A 76 -1.22 -5.68 17.12
N ALA A 77 0.01 -5.36 16.67
CA ALA A 77 0.33 -4.05 16.13
C ALA A 77 -0.54 -3.70 14.91
N THR A 78 -0.75 -4.66 14.01
CA THR A 78 -1.61 -4.49 12.83
C THR A 78 -3.07 -4.25 13.26
N LEU A 79 -3.59 -5.00 14.24
CA LEU A 79 -4.94 -4.84 14.76
C LEU A 79 -5.14 -3.49 15.47
N VAL A 80 -4.19 -3.09 16.33
CA VAL A 80 -4.23 -1.82 17.04
C VAL A 80 -4.18 -0.65 16.07
N LEU A 81 -3.28 -0.70 15.07
CA LEU A 81 -3.18 0.33 14.04
C LEU A 81 -4.47 0.41 13.21
N THR A 82 -5.06 -0.74 12.86
CA THR A 82 -6.35 -0.80 12.16
C THR A 82 -7.47 -0.19 12.99
N ALA A 83 -7.54 -0.52 14.29
CA ALA A 83 -8.53 0.04 15.21
C ALA A 83 -8.37 1.55 15.38
N LEU A 84 -7.13 2.05 15.45
CA LEU A 84 -6.83 3.48 15.48
C LEU A 84 -7.32 4.18 14.20
N PHE A 85 -7.05 3.62 13.02
CA PHE A 85 -7.56 4.18 11.77
C PHE A 85 -9.08 4.15 11.68
N LEU A 86 -9.72 3.05 12.07
CA LEU A 86 -11.17 2.95 12.12
C LEU A 86 -11.79 3.97 13.08
N PHE A 87 -11.15 4.19 14.24
CA PHE A 87 -11.57 5.20 15.20
C PHE A 87 -11.50 6.60 14.60
N PHE A 88 -10.37 6.97 14.00
CA PHE A 88 -10.21 8.28 13.37
C PHE A 88 -11.07 8.46 12.12
N GLN A 89 -11.45 7.38 11.44
CA GLN A 89 -12.40 7.40 10.34
C GLN A 89 -13.85 7.59 10.82
N SER A 90 -14.18 7.03 11.98
CA SER A 90 -15.55 7.04 12.51
C SER A 90 -15.86 8.31 13.31
N TYR A 91 -14.89 8.82 14.07
CA TYR A 91 -15.06 9.92 15.01
C TYR A 91 -14.36 11.21 14.56
N LYS A 92 -14.97 12.37 14.88
CA LYS A 92 -14.43 13.71 14.58
C LYS A 92 -13.36 14.12 15.60
N ALA A 93 -12.28 13.36 15.70
CA ALA A 93 -11.27 13.55 16.73
C ALA A 93 -9.95 14.13 16.21
N LEU A 94 -9.83 14.40 14.91
CA LEU A 94 -8.58 14.85 14.30
C LEU A 94 -8.48 16.38 14.14
N PRO A 95 -7.28 16.95 14.35
CA PRO A 95 -6.99 18.32 13.98
C PRO A 95 -7.14 18.50 12.46
N THR A 96 -7.49 19.70 12.02
CA THR A 96 -7.78 20.04 10.60
C THR A 96 -6.67 19.62 9.64
N VAL A 97 -5.41 19.72 10.07
CA VAL A 97 -4.22 19.40 9.26
C VAL A 97 -4.13 17.91 8.89
N LEU A 98 -4.69 17.03 9.71
CA LEU A 98 -4.69 15.56 9.51
C LEU A 98 -6.06 15.03 9.08
N ALA A 99 -7.05 15.91 8.89
CA ALA A 99 -8.42 15.52 8.63
C ALA A 99 -8.79 15.74 7.17
N THR A 100 -8.80 14.67 6.38
CA THR A 100 -9.26 14.68 4.98
C THR A 100 -10.65 15.30 4.77
N THR A 101 -11.62 15.07 5.66
CA THR A 101 -12.96 15.65 5.50
C THR A 101 -13.65 15.80 6.85
N GLY A 102 -14.02 17.03 7.22
CA GLY A 102 -14.90 17.30 8.36
C GLY A 102 -14.37 16.79 9.71
N HIS A 103 -13.07 16.95 9.97
CA HIS A 103 -12.37 16.48 11.17
C HIS A 103 -12.28 14.95 11.33
N LYS A 104 -12.47 14.20 10.23
CA LYS A 104 -12.34 12.73 10.18
C LYS A 104 -11.28 12.29 9.18
N LEU A 105 -10.76 11.10 9.43
CA LEU A 105 -9.79 10.41 8.58
C LEU A 105 -10.49 9.52 7.55
N ASN A 106 -10.67 9.99 6.33
CA ASN A 106 -11.30 9.22 5.25
C ASN A 106 -10.25 8.61 4.31
N LEU A 107 -9.25 7.91 4.85
CA LEU A 107 -8.16 7.33 4.04
C LEU A 107 -8.64 6.20 3.13
N ALA A 108 -9.52 5.34 3.65
CA ALA A 108 -10.04 4.20 2.90
C ALA A 108 -11.01 4.63 1.78
N GLY A 109 -11.74 5.75 1.96
CA GLY A 109 -12.64 6.30 0.96
C GLY A 109 -12.01 7.32 0.02
N THR A 110 -10.83 7.87 0.34
CA THR A 110 -10.10 8.78 -0.55
C THR A 110 -9.31 7.96 -1.57
N ALA A 111 -9.77 8.00 -2.82
CA ALA A 111 -9.08 7.33 -3.92
C ALA A 111 -7.61 7.76 -4.00
N TRP A 112 -7.28 9.01 -3.67
CA TRP A 112 -5.91 9.54 -3.79
C TRP A 112 -4.98 8.97 -2.74
N PHE A 113 -5.41 8.81 -1.49
CA PHE A 113 -4.57 8.18 -0.46
C PHE A 113 -4.16 6.76 -0.88
N SER A 114 -5.13 5.93 -1.25
CA SER A 114 -4.89 4.53 -1.63
C SER A 114 -4.00 4.43 -2.87
N ILE A 115 -4.26 5.26 -3.89
CA ILE A 115 -3.42 5.30 -5.10
C ILE A 115 -2.01 5.81 -4.75
N MET A 116 -1.85 6.82 -3.90
CA MET A 116 -0.53 7.30 -3.50
C MET A 116 0.24 6.21 -2.81
N MET A 117 -0.31 5.60 -1.75
CA MET A 117 0.34 4.55 -0.98
C MET A 117 0.79 3.36 -1.84
N ALA A 118 0.04 3.03 -2.89
CA ALA A 118 0.33 1.91 -3.77
C ALA A 118 1.48 2.18 -4.79
N ILE A 119 1.99 3.40 -4.92
CA ILE A 119 2.93 3.76 -6.01
C ILE A 119 4.19 2.89 -5.98
N LEU A 120 4.73 2.64 -4.79
CA LEU A 120 5.93 1.82 -4.62
C LEU A 120 5.64 0.36 -4.92
N THR A 121 4.49 -0.16 -4.51
CA THR A 121 4.09 -1.56 -4.78
C THR A 121 3.99 -1.85 -6.27
N TRP A 122 3.46 -0.91 -7.06
CA TRP A 122 3.32 -1.09 -8.50
C TRP A 122 4.58 -0.73 -9.29
N SER A 123 5.41 0.20 -8.82
CA SER A 123 6.60 0.65 -9.56
C SER A 123 7.88 -0.12 -9.21
N LEU A 124 8.09 -0.48 -7.94
CA LEU A 124 9.34 -1.13 -7.50
C LEU A 124 9.62 -2.46 -8.21
N PRO A 125 8.66 -3.36 -8.47
CA PRO A 125 8.94 -4.59 -9.22
C PRO A 125 9.52 -4.30 -10.61
N GLY A 126 8.97 -3.30 -11.31
CA GLY A 126 9.45 -2.90 -12.64
C GLY A 126 10.83 -2.25 -12.59
N ILE A 127 11.08 -1.37 -11.61
CA ILE A 127 12.40 -0.76 -11.39
C ILE A 127 13.44 -1.82 -11.03
N ASN A 128 13.10 -2.76 -10.15
CA ASN A 128 14.00 -3.85 -9.75
C ASN A 128 14.33 -4.74 -10.94
N ALA A 129 13.35 -5.11 -11.76
CA ALA A 129 13.59 -5.90 -12.98
C ALA A 129 14.50 -5.19 -13.99
N LEU A 130 14.44 -3.85 -14.07
CA LEU A 130 15.32 -3.04 -14.91
C LEU A 130 16.76 -2.98 -14.36
N LEU A 131 16.90 -2.77 -13.05
CA LEU A 131 18.18 -2.50 -12.40
C LEU A 131 18.94 -3.75 -11.93
N VAL A 132 18.26 -4.88 -11.72
CA VAL A 132 18.87 -6.09 -11.14
C VAL A 132 20.07 -6.58 -11.95
N ARG A 133 20.07 -6.39 -13.27
CA ARG A 133 21.21 -6.76 -14.12
C ARG A 133 22.47 -5.93 -13.84
N LEU A 134 22.32 -4.67 -13.45
CA LEU A 134 23.43 -3.76 -13.18
C LEU A 134 23.88 -3.85 -11.72
N ARG A 135 22.93 -4.00 -10.79
CA ARG A 135 23.19 -3.94 -9.34
C ARG A 135 23.49 -5.30 -8.73
N ARG A 136 22.85 -6.37 -9.20
CA ARG A 136 22.92 -7.72 -8.62
C ARG A 136 22.88 -8.81 -9.70
N PRO A 137 23.91 -8.88 -10.57
CA PRO A 137 23.98 -9.90 -11.63
C PRO A 137 24.12 -11.34 -11.07
N ASP A 138 24.51 -11.47 -9.80
CA ASP A 138 24.58 -12.70 -9.00
C ASP A 138 23.20 -13.39 -8.90
N LEU A 139 22.17 -12.65 -8.53
CA LEU A 139 20.82 -13.18 -8.27
C LEU A 139 20.10 -13.69 -9.53
N ILE A 140 20.53 -13.24 -10.71
CA ILE A 140 19.87 -13.55 -11.99
C ILE A 140 20.69 -14.50 -12.86
N ARG A 141 21.78 -15.06 -12.33
CA ARG A 141 22.70 -15.92 -13.10
C ARG A 141 22.01 -17.17 -13.64
N ASN A 142 21.12 -17.77 -12.84
CA ASN A 142 20.38 -18.99 -13.17
C ASN A 142 18.96 -18.73 -13.71
N ALA A 143 18.56 -17.46 -13.87
CA ALA A 143 17.19 -17.12 -14.24
C ALA A 143 16.88 -17.45 -15.72
N PRO A 144 15.78 -18.17 -16.03
CA PRO A 144 15.46 -18.61 -17.39
C PRO A 144 15.22 -17.45 -18.37
N PHE A 145 14.79 -16.29 -17.87
CA PHE A 145 14.47 -15.10 -18.68
C PHE A 145 15.40 -13.91 -18.42
N ARG A 146 16.65 -14.17 -17.99
CA ARG A 146 17.64 -13.13 -17.61
C ARG A 146 17.77 -11.98 -18.61
N LYS A 147 17.78 -12.28 -19.92
CA LYS A 147 17.95 -11.27 -20.98
C LYS A 147 16.68 -10.44 -21.22
N ALA A 148 15.51 -11.02 -20.97
CA ALA A 148 14.21 -10.37 -21.16
C ALA A 148 13.77 -9.55 -19.93
N LEU A 149 14.37 -9.79 -18.76
CA LEU A 149 13.97 -9.15 -17.50
C LEU A 149 13.90 -7.61 -17.54
N PRO A 150 14.87 -6.88 -18.14
CA PRO A 150 14.79 -5.43 -18.26
C PRO A 150 13.63 -4.97 -19.16
N TRP A 151 13.32 -5.73 -20.22
CA TRP A 151 12.20 -5.46 -21.10
C TRP A 151 10.86 -5.71 -20.42
N ILE A 152 10.76 -6.81 -19.65
CA ILE A 152 9.59 -7.11 -18.83
C ILE A 152 9.38 -6.00 -17.79
N GLY A 153 10.45 -5.55 -17.13
CA GLY A 153 10.41 -4.43 -16.20
C GLY A 153 9.96 -3.12 -16.86
N ALA A 154 10.49 -2.80 -18.04
CA ALA A 154 10.08 -1.62 -18.80
C ALA A 154 8.60 -1.71 -19.23
N CYS A 155 8.16 -2.82 -19.80
CA CYS A 155 6.76 -3.07 -20.15
C CYS A 155 5.84 -2.97 -18.94
N TRP A 156 6.27 -3.53 -17.80
CA TRP A 156 5.54 -3.41 -16.55
C TRP A 156 5.41 -1.96 -16.12
N LEU A 157 6.48 -1.15 -16.22
CA LEU A 157 6.47 0.27 -15.82
C LEU A 157 5.61 1.17 -16.70
N VAL A 158 5.38 0.82 -17.97
CA VAL A 158 4.50 1.61 -18.85
C VAL A 158 3.13 1.79 -18.21
N PHE A 159 2.55 0.72 -17.66
CA PHE A 159 1.22 0.72 -17.08
C PHE A 159 1.07 1.64 -15.84
N PRO A 160 1.84 1.48 -14.74
CA PRO A 160 1.76 2.37 -13.60
C PRO A 160 2.19 3.78 -13.99
N VAL A 161 3.24 3.99 -14.78
CA VAL A 161 3.65 5.35 -15.16
C VAL A 161 2.51 6.09 -15.86
N TRP A 162 1.85 5.45 -16.83
CA TRP A 162 0.69 6.04 -17.50
C TRP A 162 -0.46 6.31 -16.52
N ILE A 163 -0.82 5.33 -15.68
CA ILE A 163 -1.91 5.51 -14.72
C ILE A 163 -1.61 6.66 -13.76
N TYR A 164 -0.41 6.74 -13.20
CA TYR A 164 -0.07 7.81 -12.26
C TYR A 164 -0.04 9.19 -12.94
N ILE A 165 0.42 9.30 -14.18
CA ILE A 165 0.37 10.57 -14.92
C ILE A 165 -1.08 11.08 -15.04
N PHE A 166 -2.01 10.21 -15.44
CA PHE A 166 -3.38 10.63 -15.75
C PHE A 166 -4.34 10.60 -14.56
N ALA A 167 -4.19 9.64 -13.65
CA ALA A 167 -5.06 9.50 -12.48
C ALA A 167 -4.61 10.36 -11.30
N VAL A 168 -3.34 10.77 -11.24
CA VAL A 168 -2.78 11.49 -10.10
C VAL A 168 -2.26 12.85 -10.53
N VAL A 169 -1.21 12.90 -11.35
CA VAL A 169 -0.45 14.12 -11.60
C VAL A 169 -1.33 15.17 -12.29
N LYS A 170 -2.02 14.78 -13.36
CA LYS A 170 -2.87 15.70 -14.13
C LYS A 170 -4.04 16.28 -13.31
N PRO A 171 -4.82 15.50 -12.54
CA PRO A 171 -5.84 16.04 -11.64
C PRO A 171 -5.29 16.99 -10.58
N ILE A 172 -4.15 16.65 -9.96
CA ILE A 172 -3.51 17.51 -8.96
C ILE A 172 -3.10 18.84 -9.59
N VAL A 173 -2.37 18.81 -10.71
CA VAL A 173 -1.91 20.05 -11.38
C VAL A 173 -3.09 20.93 -11.81
N ASN A 174 -4.18 20.33 -12.30
CA ASN A 174 -5.37 21.10 -12.69
C ASN A 174 -6.10 21.71 -11.49
N ALA A 175 -6.20 20.99 -10.37
CA ALA A 175 -6.84 21.49 -9.17
C ALA A 175 -6.03 22.61 -8.47
N LEU A 176 -4.69 22.50 -8.49
CA LEU A 176 -3.78 23.50 -7.95
C LEU A 176 -3.85 24.85 -8.69
N LYS A 177 -4.37 24.88 -9.92
CA LYS A 177 -4.60 26.12 -10.68
C LYS A 177 -5.86 26.87 -10.28
N GLY A 178 -6.82 26.21 -9.62
CA GLY A 178 -8.14 26.77 -9.30
C GLY A 178 -8.40 27.01 -7.81
N THR A 179 -7.66 26.34 -6.92
CA THR A 179 -7.91 26.37 -5.47
C THR A 179 -6.58 26.51 -4.70
N SER A 180 -6.64 26.99 -3.46
CA SER A 180 -5.49 26.98 -2.55
C SER A 180 -4.87 25.59 -2.47
N ALA A 181 -3.57 25.50 -2.78
CA ALA A 181 -2.83 24.25 -2.88
C ALA A 181 -2.91 23.41 -1.61
N LEU A 182 -2.77 24.07 -0.46
CA LEU A 182 -2.75 23.42 0.84
C LEU A 182 -4.09 22.76 1.15
N THR A 183 -5.19 23.49 0.95
CA THR A 183 -6.56 23.00 1.18
C THR A 183 -6.89 21.80 0.31
N TYR A 184 -6.45 21.80 -0.96
CA TYR A 184 -6.66 20.65 -1.85
C TYR A 184 -5.87 19.42 -1.42
N LEU A 185 -4.60 19.59 -1.02
CA LEU A 185 -3.74 18.48 -0.58
C LEU A 185 -4.23 17.86 0.74
N GLU A 186 -4.71 18.68 1.67
CA GLU A 186 -5.31 18.24 2.94
C GLU A 186 -6.62 17.48 2.70
N THR A 187 -7.54 18.05 1.92
CA THR A 187 -8.89 17.48 1.77
C THR A 187 -8.91 16.15 1.02
N ASN A 188 -7.93 15.91 0.14
CA ASN A 188 -7.88 14.71 -0.70
C ASN A 188 -6.97 13.59 -0.15
N GLY A 189 -6.40 13.75 1.04
CA GLY A 189 -5.54 12.71 1.66
C GLY A 189 -4.17 12.53 0.99
N ILE A 190 -3.76 13.47 0.14
CA ILE A 190 -2.42 13.48 -0.48
C ILE A 190 -1.38 13.84 0.59
N LEU A 191 -1.69 14.84 1.43
CA LEU A 191 -0.82 15.22 2.54
C LEU A 191 -0.63 14.06 3.52
N ASP A 192 -1.70 13.33 3.83
CA ASP A 192 -1.64 12.16 4.72
C ASP A 192 -0.72 11.09 4.15
N ALA A 193 -0.86 10.74 2.85
CA ALA A 193 0.04 9.79 2.20
C ALA A 193 1.52 10.24 2.28
N ALA A 194 1.79 11.54 2.09
CA ALA A 194 3.14 12.09 2.23
C ALA A 194 3.66 11.96 3.67
N ILE A 195 2.82 12.19 4.69
CA ILE A 195 3.17 11.99 6.10
C ILE A 195 3.51 10.52 6.37
N PHE A 196 2.73 9.57 5.84
CA PHE A 196 3.03 8.14 5.98
C PHE A 196 4.36 7.75 5.34
N TYR A 197 4.68 8.29 4.17
CA TYR A 197 6.00 8.10 3.57
C TYR A 197 7.12 8.68 4.42
N ALA A 198 6.93 9.89 4.97
CA ALA A 198 7.90 10.50 5.86
C ALA A 198 8.14 9.63 7.11
N ILE A 199 7.08 9.09 7.72
CA ILE A 199 7.17 8.17 8.86
C ILE A 199 7.98 6.92 8.48
N GLY A 200 7.69 6.30 7.32
CA GLY A 200 8.43 5.14 6.85
C GLY A 200 9.93 5.42 6.63
N ILE A 201 10.26 6.57 6.04
CA ILE A 201 11.65 7.03 5.84
C ILE A 201 12.34 7.25 7.19
N VAL A 202 11.67 7.89 8.15
CA VAL A 202 12.21 8.13 9.49
C VAL A 202 12.50 6.80 10.20
N ILE A 203 11.57 5.84 10.16
CA ILE A 203 11.79 4.50 10.72
C ILE A 203 13.02 3.84 10.09
N TYR A 204 13.15 3.88 8.77
CA TYR A 204 14.30 3.33 8.06
C TYR A 204 15.62 3.94 8.55
N PHE A 205 15.71 5.26 8.66
CA PHE A 205 16.94 5.91 9.14
C PHE A 205 17.25 5.62 10.61
N ILE A 206 16.24 5.58 11.48
CA ILE A 206 16.41 5.22 12.90
C ILE A 206 16.95 3.79 13.01
N MET A 207 16.35 2.84 12.28
CA MET A 207 16.76 1.44 12.31
C MET A 207 18.16 1.26 11.75
N ARG A 208 18.48 1.88 10.61
CA ARG A 208 19.81 1.88 10.03
C ARG A 208 20.87 2.44 10.98
N PHE A 209 20.55 3.53 11.68
CA PHE A 209 21.45 4.11 12.67
C PHE A 209 21.70 3.14 13.83
N ARG A 210 20.65 2.50 14.35
CA ARG A 210 20.78 1.48 15.40
C ARG A 210 21.60 0.27 14.94
N ALA A 211 21.37 -0.23 13.73
CA ALA A 211 22.12 -1.34 13.15
C ALA A 211 23.61 -1.00 12.96
N SER A 212 23.92 0.20 12.45
CA SER A 212 25.30 0.66 12.31
C SER A 212 26.02 0.81 13.66
N ARG A 213 25.31 1.25 14.71
CA ARG A 213 25.86 1.34 16.08
C ARG A 213 26.09 -0.02 16.71
N ALA A 214 25.30 -1.02 16.33
CA ALA A 214 25.50 -2.41 16.75
C ALA A 214 26.63 -3.12 15.99
N GLY A 215 27.33 -2.43 15.08
CA GLY A 215 28.46 -2.98 14.32
C GLY A 215 28.05 -3.96 13.22
N VAL A 216 26.80 -3.89 12.77
CA VAL A 216 26.24 -4.87 11.84
C VAL A 216 26.29 -4.31 10.44
N ASP A 217 27.08 -4.93 9.58
CA ASP A 217 27.12 -4.55 8.17
C ASP A 217 25.91 -5.11 7.44
N GLU A 218 24.86 -4.28 7.31
CA GLU A 218 23.67 -4.61 6.52
C GLU A 218 24.02 -5.04 5.08
N LYS A 219 25.18 -4.63 4.54
CA LYS A 219 25.63 -5.09 3.23
C LYS A 219 25.99 -6.57 3.23
N MET A 220 26.59 -7.10 4.30
CA MET A 220 26.92 -8.52 4.40
C MET A 220 25.67 -9.39 4.42
N LEU A 221 24.59 -8.92 5.04
CA LEU A 221 23.29 -9.62 5.10
C LEU A 221 22.75 -9.96 3.71
N PHE A 222 22.94 -9.06 2.74
CA PHE A 222 22.55 -9.28 1.35
C PHE A 222 23.66 -9.90 0.49
N THR A 223 24.88 -10.10 1.00
CA THR A 223 26.00 -10.70 0.26
C THR A 223 26.15 -12.19 0.59
N GLU A 224 25.71 -12.61 1.78
CA GLU A 224 25.81 -13.99 2.26
C GLU A 224 24.58 -14.85 1.96
N LEU A 225 23.50 -14.30 1.40
CA LEU A 225 22.40 -15.12 0.89
C LEU A 225 22.92 -15.96 -0.28
N PRO A 226 23.03 -17.29 -0.14
CA PRO A 226 23.48 -18.14 -1.23
C PRO A 226 22.54 -17.93 -2.42
N PRO A 227 23.07 -17.75 -3.64
CA PRO A 227 22.24 -17.83 -4.82
C PRO A 227 21.79 -19.29 -4.95
N ASP A 228 20.56 -19.60 -4.54
CA ASP A 228 19.88 -20.81 -4.98
C ASP A 228 19.72 -20.79 -6.52
#